data_AF-A0A7V4G2H6-F1
#
_entry.id   AF-A0A7V4G2H6-F1
#
_cell.length_a   1.000
_cell.length_b   1.000
_cell.length_c   1.000
_cell.angle_alpha   90.00
_cell.angle_beta   90.00
_cell.angle_gamma   90.00
#
_symmetry.space_group_name_H-M   'P 1'
#
loop_
_entity.id
_entity.type
_entity.pdbx_description
1 polymer ?
#
loop_
_entity_poly.entity_id
_entity_poly.type
_entity_poly.pdbx_seq_one_letter_code
_entity_poly.pdbx_strand_id
1 'polypeptide(L)'
;MGAFACWCTGGLETQLFTFLSLLGFDLMLGEIATQRGFTSAAAFALASMTRPEGLLFFGLGGLYRLFIMVTRERRFLPQRREWAWLGLFLVLFVPYFVWRWHYFGWLFPNTFYVKSSGGAGTSLLGWYYLRRFAEDYGAPLFILLALLGRPSRDDSQRRDLWRLTGLVWLAFAAYVVKVGGDFMGLYRFILPVIPLGAVVVQEALRHLAQRLRPMVGAPVLALGGLMLAAGFGAGSAKVSHTAITFIGADNGIDTPGYLKKYAEDRIPVGQWLGLHARPDDLMTVGGAGVIPYYSNIPAYDVFGLVDEHIAHDPHMNGSNRPGHQKWGSDAYMLSRKPTLITHKYCLPGPCGEKQAWQPAGYEWVDAKIPGRKPVTYSFLKRIDRAFGPFPAR
;
A
#
# COMPACT_ATOMS: atom_id res chain seq x y z
N MET A 1 13.32 13.09 -5.00
CA MET A 1 12.05 13.04 -4.25
C MET A 1 11.88 11.61 -3.74
N GLY A 2 12.11 11.34 -2.45
CA GLY A 2 12.03 9.98 -1.91
C GLY A 2 10.61 9.40 -1.91
N ALA A 3 10.49 8.13 -1.48
CA ALA A 3 9.23 7.38 -1.43
C ALA A 3 8.05 8.17 -0.82
N PHE A 4 8.30 8.88 0.28
CA PHE A 4 7.28 9.68 0.97
C PHE A 4 6.65 10.73 0.04
N ALA A 5 7.46 11.47 -0.72
CA ALA A 5 6.98 12.49 -1.65
C ALA A 5 6.23 11.89 -2.84
N CYS A 6 6.73 10.78 -3.40
CA CYS A 6 6.07 10.10 -4.52
C CYS A 6 4.64 9.66 -4.17
N TRP A 7 4.45 9.11 -2.97
CA TRP A 7 3.17 8.55 -2.56
C TRP A 7 2.20 9.56 -1.94
N CYS A 8 2.59 10.84 -1.83
CA CYS A 8 1.65 11.93 -1.50
C CYS A 8 0.62 12.17 -2.62
N THR A 9 0.98 11.95 -3.88
CA THR A 9 0.10 12.19 -5.04
C THR A 9 -0.67 10.94 -5.48
N GLY A 10 -0.52 9.83 -4.76
CA GLY A 10 -1.08 8.54 -5.16
C GLY A 10 -2.60 8.41 -4.99
N GLY A 11 -3.25 9.27 -4.18
CA GLY A 11 -4.70 9.17 -3.90
C GLY A 11 -5.12 7.93 -3.11
N LEU A 12 -4.20 7.31 -2.38
CA LEU A 12 -4.38 6.01 -1.70
C LEU A 12 -4.47 6.14 -0.17
N GLU A 13 -4.78 7.35 0.31
CA GLU A 13 -4.92 7.70 1.74
C GLU A 13 -3.67 7.43 2.61
N THR A 14 -2.55 7.00 2.02
CA THR A 14 -1.30 6.65 2.72
C THR A 14 -0.84 7.76 3.66
N GLN A 15 -0.92 9.02 3.24
CA GLN A 15 -0.47 10.15 4.04
C GLN A 15 -1.42 10.47 5.19
N LEU A 16 -2.73 10.42 4.94
CA LEU A 16 -3.74 10.60 6.00
C LEU A 16 -3.60 9.50 7.06
N PHE A 17 -3.46 8.24 6.63
CA PHE A 17 -3.22 7.11 7.52
C PHE A 17 -1.92 7.26 8.32
N THR A 18 -0.84 7.68 7.67
CA THR A 18 0.47 7.91 8.32
C THR A 18 0.37 9.00 9.38
N PHE A 19 -0.30 10.12 9.05
CA PHE A 19 -0.54 11.23 9.97
C PHE A 19 -1.36 10.79 11.19
N LEU A 20 -2.51 10.15 10.99
CA LEU A 20 -3.39 9.71 12.07
C LEU A 20 -2.71 8.66 12.96
N SER A 21 -1.94 7.76 12.37
CA SER A 21 -1.16 6.74 13.11
C SER A 21 -0.09 7.40 13.99
N LEU A 22 0.68 8.34 13.42
CA LEU A 22 1.71 9.07 14.16
C LEU A 22 1.10 9.92 15.28
N LEU A 23 0.00 10.62 15.00
CA LEU A 23 -0.76 11.39 15.99
C LEU A 23 -1.25 10.50 17.13
N GLY A 24 -1.77 9.31 16.81
CA GLY A 24 -2.20 8.33 17.82
C GLY A 24 -1.06 7.92 18.74
N PHE A 25 0.11 7.59 18.18
CA PHE A 25 1.28 7.23 18.98
C PHE A 25 1.86 8.40 19.79
N ASP A 26 1.92 9.60 19.23
CA ASP A 26 2.40 10.80 19.91
C ASP A 26 1.52 11.17 21.11
N LEU A 27 0.20 11.27 20.89
CA LEU A 27 -0.78 11.51 21.95
C LEU A 27 -0.70 10.42 23.02
N MET A 28 -0.58 9.15 22.62
CA MET A 28 -0.49 8.04 23.56
C MET A 28 0.76 8.12 24.44
N LEU A 29 1.92 8.47 23.87
CA LEU A 29 3.15 8.68 24.64
C LEU A 29 3.00 9.85 25.62
N GLY A 30 2.35 10.94 25.22
CA GLY A 30 2.01 12.05 26.11
C GLY A 30 1.06 11.65 27.24
N GLU A 31 0.05 10.84 26.95
CA GLU A 31 -0.91 10.31 27.93
C GLU A 31 -0.22 9.37 28.93
N ILE A 32 0.73 8.56 28.47
CA ILE A 32 1.55 7.69 29.33
C ILE A 32 2.45 8.52 30.25
N ALA A 33 3.09 9.56 29.71
CA ALA A 33 3.99 10.42 30.47
C ALA A 33 3.26 11.22 31.55
N THR A 34 2.09 11.77 31.22
CA THR A 34 1.27 12.59 32.14
C THR A 34 0.31 11.76 32.98
N GLN A 35 0.16 10.46 32.68
CA GLN A 35 -0.79 9.53 33.30
C GLN A 35 -2.26 9.97 33.18
N ARG A 36 -2.56 10.85 32.20
CA ARG A 36 -3.85 11.49 31.97
C ARG A 36 -4.21 11.47 30.49
N GLY A 37 -5.50 11.52 30.18
CA GLY A 37 -6.00 11.57 28.81
C GLY A 37 -6.22 10.20 28.14
N PHE A 38 -6.98 10.23 27.06
CA PHE A 38 -7.35 9.06 26.25
C PHE A 38 -7.69 9.42 24.80
N THR A 39 -7.35 10.64 24.37
CA THR A 39 -7.62 11.19 23.04
C THR A 39 -6.89 10.47 21.91
N SER A 40 -5.78 9.78 22.21
CA SER A 40 -5.07 8.92 21.25
C SER A 40 -5.99 7.85 20.63
N ALA A 41 -7.01 7.38 21.36
CA ALA A 41 -8.01 6.45 20.85
C ALA A 41 -8.79 7.00 19.65
N ALA A 42 -9.09 8.30 19.63
CA ALA A 42 -9.78 8.91 18.49
C ALA A 42 -8.90 8.92 17.23
N ALA A 43 -7.62 9.27 17.38
CA ALA A 43 -6.67 9.22 16.26
C ALA A 43 -6.51 7.80 15.70
N PHE A 44 -6.42 6.78 16.58
CA PHE A 44 -6.39 5.39 16.14
C PHE A 44 -7.71 4.92 15.50
N ALA A 45 -8.86 5.38 15.98
CA ALA A 45 -10.16 5.06 15.38
C ALA A 45 -10.24 5.62 13.96
N LEU A 46 -9.88 6.90 13.77
CA LEU A 46 -9.82 7.53 12.45
C LEU A 46 -8.79 6.83 11.54
N ALA A 47 -7.62 6.44 12.07
CA ALA A 47 -6.65 5.65 11.31
C ALA A 47 -7.25 4.31 10.86
N SER A 48 -8.01 3.64 11.73
CA SER A 48 -8.69 2.37 11.43
C SER A 48 -9.83 2.51 10.41
N MET A 49 -10.44 3.70 10.32
CA MET A 49 -11.45 4.01 9.30
C MET A 49 -10.81 4.16 7.93
N THR A 50 -9.63 4.81 7.85
CA THR A 50 -8.90 4.96 6.58
C THR A 50 -8.33 3.62 6.09
N ARG A 51 -7.74 2.82 6.98
CA ARG A 51 -7.11 1.55 6.60
C ARG A 51 -7.25 0.47 7.69
N PRO A 52 -7.49 -0.81 7.34
CA PRO A 52 -7.59 -1.90 8.32
C PRO A 52 -6.35 -2.06 9.22
N GLU A 53 -5.17 -1.69 8.75
CA GLU A 53 -3.92 -1.71 9.53
C GLU A 53 -3.97 -0.77 10.76
N GLY A 54 -4.88 0.22 10.79
CA GLY A 54 -5.12 1.04 11.96
C GLY A 54 -5.55 0.23 13.19
N LEU A 55 -6.27 -0.88 12.98
CA LEU A 55 -6.65 -1.80 14.05
C LEU A 55 -5.42 -2.48 14.66
N LEU A 56 -4.43 -2.83 13.83
CA LEU A 56 -3.16 -3.37 14.30
C LEU A 56 -2.43 -2.33 15.14
N PHE A 57 -2.35 -1.07 14.70
CA PHE A 57 -1.69 -0.02 15.47
C PHE A 57 -2.40 0.31 16.78
N PHE A 58 -3.73 0.33 16.79
CA PHE A 58 -4.51 0.44 18.03
C PHE A 58 -4.20 -0.71 18.99
N GLY A 59 -4.21 -1.96 18.50
CA GLY A 59 -3.87 -3.14 19.29
C GLY A 59 -2.46 -3.09 19.88
N LEU A 60 -1.47 -2.68 19.08
CA LEU A 60 -0.09 -2.50 19.53
C LEU A 60 0.04 -1.37 20.58
N GLY A 61 -0.71 -0.27 20.41
CA GLY A 61 -0.82 0.77 21.42
C GLY A 61 -1.41 0.25 22.74
N GLY A 62 -2.49 -0.54 22.67
CA GLY A 62 -3.10 -1.18 23.83
C GLY A 62 -2.15 -2.15 24.55
N LEU A 63 -1.45 -3.01 23.79
CA LEU A 63 -0.41 -3.90 24.32
C LEU A 63 0.71 -3.12 25.02
N TYR A 64 1.12 -1.99 24.43
CA TYR A 64 2.14 -1.14 25.01
C TYR A 64 1.67 -0.47 26.32
N ARG A 65 0.42 0.02 26.36
CA ARG A 65 -0.19 0.55 27.60
C ARG A 65 -0.28 -0.52 28.68
N LEU A 66 -0.67 -1.75 28.33
CA LEU A 66 -0.67 -2.89 29.25
C LEU A 66 0.74 -3.20 29.78
N PHE A 67 1.74 -3.18 28.91
CA PHE A 67 3.14 -3.35 29.30
C PHE A 67 3.58 -2.28 30.31
N ILE A 68 3.24 -1.00 30.10
CA ILE A 68 3.55 0.07 31.05
C ILE A 68 2.79 -0.13 32.38
N MET A 69 1.52 -0.50 32.31
CA MET A 69 0.68 -0.76 33.48
C MET A 69 1.28 -1.85 34.38
N VAL A 70 1.74 -2.96 33.80
CA VAL A 70 2.32 -4.08 34.55
C VAL A 70 3.74 -3.77 35.05
N THR A 71 4.58 -3.17 34.20
CA THR A 71 6.02 -3.04 34.50
C THR A 71 6.38 -1.79 35.30
N ARG A 72 5.76 -0.64 34.99
CA ARG A 72 6.06 0.65 35.63
C ARG A 72 5.10 0.95 36.76
N GLU A 73 3.81 0.71 36.54
CA GLU A 73 2.77 1.06 37.51
C GLU A 73 2.45 -0.10 38.47
N ARG A 74 2.92 -1.32 38.18
CA ARG A 74 2.72 -2.54 38.98
C ARG A 74 1.23 -2.85 39.21
N ARG A 75 0.39 -2.53 38.22
CA ARG A 75 -1.06 -2.80 38.24
C ARG A 75 -1.41 -3.93 37.28
N PHE A 76 -2.39 -4.74 37.67
CA PHE A 76 -2.92 -5.84 36.84
C PHE A 76 -4.34 -5.59 36.34
N LEU A 77 -5.05 -4.62 36.93
CA LEU A 77 -6.42 -4.29 36.54
C LEU A 77 -6.49 -2.91 35.85
N PRO A 78 -7.24 -2.79 34.73
CA PRO A 78 -7.47 -1.51 34.06
C PRO A 78 -8.25 -0.54 34.93
N GLN A 79 -7.96 0.75 34.83
CA GLN A 79 -8.70 1.83 35.49
C GLN A 79 -9.64 2.52 34.50
N ARG A 80 -10.38 3.52 35.01
CA ARG A 80 -11.33 4.33 34.21
C ARG A 80 -10.70 4.89 32.93
N ARG A 81 -9.42 5.23 32.92
CA ARG A 81 -8.74 5.81 31.75
C ARG A 81 -8.49 4.79 30.63
N GLU A 82 -8.13 3.55 30.96
CA GLU A 82 -7.97 2.48 29.96
C GLU A 82 -9.33 2.09 29.38
N TRP A 83 -10.36 2.03 30.23
CA TRP A 83 -11.74 1.82 29.78
C TRP A 83 -12.28 3.01 28.95
N ALA A 84 -11.95 4.25 29.31
CA ALA A 84 -12.33 5.44 28.54
C ALA A 84 -11.63 5.46 27.17
N TRP A 85 -10.37 5.03 27.12
CA TRP A 85 -9.62 4.91 25.85
C TRP A 85 -10.21 3.85 24.94
N LEU A 86 -10.46 2.64 25.47
CA LEU A 86 -11.16 1.60 24.71
C LEU A 86 -12.56 2.05 24.29
N GLY A 87 -13.30 2.66 25.22
CA GLY A 87 -14.65 3.16 24.98
C GLY A 87 -14.70 4.23 23.89
N LEU A 88 -13.79 5.21 23.90
CA LEU A 88 -13.72 6.24 22.86
C LEU A 88 -13.41 5.63 21.49
N PHE A 89 -12.48 4.67 21.43
CA PHE A 89 -12.18 3.97 20.19
C PHE A 89 -13.42 3.24 19.66
N LEU A 90 -14.10 2.45 20.51
CA LEU A 90 -15.27 1.67 20.13
C LEU A 90 -16.43 2.56 19.70
N VAL A 91 -16.72 3.64 20.43
CA VAL A 91 -17.79 4.59 20.11
C VAL A 91 -17.59 5.24 18.74
N LEU A 92 -16.35 5.50 18.34
CA LEU A 92 -16.06 6.07 17.02
C LEU A 92 -16.03 4.99 15.93
N PHE A 93 -15.31 3.89 16.16
CA PHE A 93 -15.04 2.89 15.15
C PHE A 93 -16.22 1.95 14.88
N VAL A 94 -16.93 1.49 15.92
CA VAL A 94 -17.99 0.47 15.77
C VAL A 94 -19.16 0.97 14.92
N PRO A 95 -19.72 2.19 15.11
CA PRO A 95 -20.79 2.67 14.25
C PRO A 95 -20.39 2.73 12.78
N TYR A 96 -19.18 3.23 12.48
CA TYR A 96 -18.61 3.21 11.14
C TYR A 96 -18.49 1.78 10.61
N PHE A 97 -17.91 0.88 11.38
CA PHE A 97 -17.69 -0.50 10.97
C PHE A 97 -19.00 -1.24 10.70
N VAL A 98 -20.01 -1.06 11.55
CA VAL A 98 -21.35 -1.67 11.39
C VAL A 98 -22.03 -1.13 10.15
N TRP A 99 -22.02 0.19 9.93
CA TRP A 99 -22.54 0.79 8.69
C TRP A 99 -21.83 0.22 7.46
N ARG A 100 -20.50 0.21 7.48
CA ARG A 100 -19.65 -0.27 6.39
C ARG A 100 -19.89 -1.76 6.13
N TRP A 101 -20.02 -2.57 7.17
CA TRP A 101 -20.33 -4.00 7.04
C TRP A 101 -21.72 -4.22 6.45
N HIS A 102 -22.74 -3.49 6.92
CA HIS A 102 -24.09 -3.59 6.38
C HIS A 102 -24.16 -3.13 4.92
N TYR A 103 -23.41 -2.08 4.55
CA TYR A 103 -23.39 -1.54 3.19
C TYR A 103 -22.70 -2.48 2.19
N PHE A 104 -21.54 -3.06 2.56
CA PHE A 104 -20.75 -3.91 1.65
C PHE A 104 -20.99 -5.41 1.78
N GLY A 105 -21.73 -5.87 2.80
CA GLY A 105 -22.02 -7.29 3.05
C GLY A 105 -20.87 -8.10 3.67
N TRP A 106 -19.63 -7.61 3.61
CA TRP A 106 -18.44 -8.34 4.07
C TRP A 106 -17.66 -7.62 5.17
N LEU A 107 -17.05 -8.42 6.07
CA LEU A 107 -16.25 -7.91 7.20
C LEU A 107 -15.01 -7.14 6.76
N PHE A 108 -14.43 -7.46 5.60
CA PHE A 108 -13.25 -6.79 5.03
C PHE A 108 -13.51 -6.42 3.56
N PRO A 109 -12.76 -5.49 2.95
CA PRO A 109 -12.95 -5.15 1.54
C PRO A 109 -12.39 -6.25 0.65
N ASN A 110 -12.84 -6.35 -0.61
CA ASN A 110 -12.33 -7.34 -1.57
C ASN A 110 -10.80 -7.34 -1.66
N THR A 111 -10.18 -6.15 -1.61
CA THR A 111 -8.72 -6.00 -1.63
C THR A 111 -8.01 -6.75 -0.50
N PHE A 112 -8.64 -6.92 0.67
CA PHE A 112 -8.13 -7.75 1.76
C PHE A 112 -8.17 -9.23 1.37
N TYR A 113 -9.32 -9.73 0.91
CA TYR A 113 -9.50 -11.14 0.55
C TYR A 113 -8.56 -11.54 -0.61
N VAL A 114 -8.45 -10.70 -1.64
CA VAL A 114 -7.49 -10.87 -2.74
C VAL A 114 -6.05 -10.92 -2.22
N LYS A 115 -5.62 -9.97 -1.38
CA LYS A 115 -4.24 -9.96 -0.88
C LYS A 115 -3.94 -11.12 0.08
N SER A 116 -4.95 -11.63 0.78
CA SER A 116 -4.82 -12.73 1.74
C SER A 116 -4.82 -14.12 1.09
N SER A 117 -5.18 -14.23 -0.18
CA SER A 117 -5.33 -15.54 -0.86
C SER A 117 -4.04 -16.08 -1.46
N GLY A 118 -2.91 -15.43 -1.21
CA GLY A 118 -1.60 -15.88 -1.67
C GLY A 118 -1.15 -17.17 -0.97
N GLY A 119 -0.42 -18.02 -1.71
CA GLY A 119 0.14 -19.26 -1.20
C GLY A 119 1.48 -19.07 -0.47
N ALA A 120 2.22 -20.17 -0.27
CA ALA A 120 3.48 -20.20 0.48
C ALA A 120 4.55 -19.21 -0.02
N GLY A 121 4.54 -18.87 -1.32
CA GLY A 121 5.48 -17.91 -1.91
C GLY A 121 5.26 -16.45 -1.48
N THR A 122 4.10 -16.12 -0.88
CA THR A 122 3.76 -14.77 -0.44
C THR A 122 4.75 -14.25 0.59
N SER A 123 5.12 -15.08 1.58
CA SER A 123 6.07 -14.66 2.62
C SER A 123 7.48 -14.38 2.08
N LEU A 124 7.90 -15.10 1.05
CA LEU A 124 9.19 -14.86 0.39
C LEU A 124 9.21 -13.48 -0.31
N LEU A 125 8.11 -13.09 -0.95
CA LEU A 125 7.97 -11.75 -1.54
C LEU A 125 7.99 -10.66 -0.48
N GLY A 126 7.39 -10.89 0.70
CA GLY A 126 7.42 -9.94 1.81
C GLY A 126 8.83 -9.75 2.38
N TRP A 127 9.61 -10.83 2.51
CA TRP A 127 11.03 -10.75 2.84
C TRP A 127 11.84 -10.00 1.78
N TYR A 128 11.61 -10.32 0.51
CA TYR A 128 12.25 -9.65 -0.60
C TYR A 128 11.96 -8.14 -0.59
N TYR A 129 10.71 -7.76 -0.36
CA TYR A 129 10.26 -6.37 -0.27
C TYR A 129 10.95 -5.61 0.88
N LEU A 130 11.04 -6.21 2.07
CA LEU A 130 11.75 -5.60 3.21
C LEU A 130 13.25 -5.48 2.98
N ARG A 131 13.87 -6.52 2.39
CA ARG A 131 15.29 -6.48 2.02
C ARG A 131 15.56 -5.37 1.02
N ARG A 132 14.73 -5.25 -0.01
CA ARG A 132 14.84 -4.19 -1.03
C ARG A 132 14.68 -2.79 -0.43
N PHE A 133 13.71 -2.60 0.46
CA PHE A 133 13.60 -1.36 1.25
C PHE A 133 14.88 -1.06 2.05
N ALA A 134 15.43 -2.08 2.72
CA ALA A 134 16.62 -1.95 3.54
C ALA A 134 17.88 -1.59 2.72
N GLU A 135 18.02 -2.16 1.53
CA GLU A 135 19.09 -1.87 0.57
C GLU A 135 18.97 -0.46 0.00
N ASP A 136 17.78 -0.08 -0.47
CA ASP A 136 17.55 1.22 -1.12
C ASP A 136 17.69 2.41 -0.16
N TYR A 137 17.22 2.24 1.08
CA TYR A 137 17.21 3.33 2.08
C TYR A 137 18.27 3.19 3.17
N GLY A 138 19.14 2.18 3.10
CA GLY A 138 20.20 1.98 4.08
C GLY A 138 19.69 1.69 5.50
N ALA A 139 18.52 1.03 5.62
CA ALA A 139 17.90 0.75 6.91
C ALA A 139 18.83 0.07 7.94
N PRO A 140 19.74 -0.86 7.56
CA PRO A 140 20.66 -1.48 8.54
C PRO A 140 21.55 -0.47 9.27
N LEU A 141 22.00 0.59 8.58
CA LEU A 141 22.78 1.67 9.21
C LEU A 141 21.94 2.41 10.25
N PHE A 142 20.70 2.77 9.92
CA PHE A 142 19.82 3.49 10.83
C PHE A 142 19.37 2.64 12.02
N ILE A 143 19.17 1.34 11.82
CA ILE A 143 18.93 0.37 12.91
C ILE A 143 20.15 0.34 13.82
N LEU A 144 21.36 0.22 13.28
CA LEU A 144 22.60 0.24 14.07
C LEU A 144 22.73 1.54 14.89
N LEU A 145 22.48 2.70 14.27
CA LEU A 145 22.49 3.99 14.97
C LEU A 145 21.46 4.05 16.10
N ALA A 146 20.23 3.55 15.86
CA ALA A 146 19.18 3.47 16.87
C ALA A 146 19.52 2.55 18.04
N LEU A 147 20.29 1.48 17.81
CA LEU A 147 20.77 0.57 18.86
C LEU A 147 21.93 1.19 19.67
N LEU A 148 22.92 1.78 19.01
CA LEU A 148 24.07 2.43 19.65
C LEU A 148 23.64 3.67 20.45
N GLY A 149 22.65 4.40 19.95
CA GLY A 149 22.11 5.62 20.55
C GLY A 149 20.95 5.38 21.49
N ARG A 150 20.85 4.18 22.05
CA ARG A 150 19.79 3.86 23.01
C ARG A 150 19.71 4.91 24.14
N PRO A 151 18.49 5.31 24.53
CA PRO A 151 18.27 6.32 25.56
C PRO A 151 18.81 5.89 26.92
N SER A 152 19.18 6.87 27.74
CA SER A 152 19.63 6.62 29.13
C SER A 152 18.53 5.94 29.95
N ARG A 153 18.92 5.21 31.00
CA ARG A 153 17.98 4.57 31.92
C ARG A 153 17.04 5.57 32.58
N ASP A 154 17.52 6.78 32.82
CA ASP A 154 16.81 7.84 33.54
C ASP A 154 15.83 8.62 32.64
N ASP A 155 15.93 8.47 31.32
CA ASP A 155 15.06 9.16 30.36
C ASP A 155 13.88 8.25 29.96
N SER A 156 12.86 8.24 30.82
CA SER A 156 11.69 7.37 30.68
C SER A 156 10.90 7.63 29.39
N GLN A 157 10.78 8.89 28.97
CA GLN A 157 10.03 9.29 27.77
C GLN A 157 10.68 8.76 26.50
N ARG A 158 11.99 8.98 26.31
CA ARG A 158 12.69 8.50 25.12
C ARG A 158 12.83 6.98 25.09
N ARG A 159 12.95 6.35 26.27
CA ARG A 159 12.87 4.89 26.39
C ARG A 159 11.53 4.36 25.93
N ASP A 160 10.45 5.05 26.26
CA ASP A 160 9.12 4.60 25.87
C ASP A 160 8.93 4.73 24.36
N LEU A 161 9.33 5.86 23.77
CA LEU A 161 9.40 6.05 22.32
C LEU A 161 10.22 4.93 21.64
N TRP A 162 11.45 4.67 22.10
CA TRP A 162 12.32 3.65 21.51
C TRP A 162 11.69 2.25 21.55
N ARG A 163 11.09 1.87 22.69
CA ARG A 163 10.44 0.56 22.88
C ARG A 163 9.19 0.42 22.03
N LEU A 164 8.33 1.45 22.01
CA LEU A 164 7.12 1.47 21.21
C LEU A 164 7.44 1.39 19.72
N THR A 165 8.39 2.19 19.25
CA THR A 165 8.86 2.14 17.87
C THR A 165 9.40 0.76 17.51
N GLY A 166 10.21 0.14 18.39
CA GLY A 166 10.68 -1.23 18.19
C GLY A 166 9.55 -2.25 18.09
N LEU A 167 8.57 -2.19 19.00
CA LEU A 167 7.38 -3.04 18.98
C LEU A 167 6.60 -2.87 17.67
N VAL A 168 6.31 -1.62 17.28
CA VAL A 168 5.54 -1.30 16.07
C VAL A 168 6.29 -1.76 14.82
N TRP A 169 7.59 -1.47 14.70
CA TRP A 169 8.38 -1.88 13.56
C TRP A 169 8.49 -3.40 13.43
N LEU A 170 8.75 -4.12 14.52
CA LEU A 170 8.87 -5.58 14.47
C LEU A 170 7.54 -6.23 14.11
N ALA A 171 6.44 -5.81 14.74
CA ALA A 171 5.12 -6.33 14.46
C ALA A 171 4.67 -6.01 13.02
N PHE A 172 4.93 -4.78 12.56
CA PHE A 172 4.56 -4.37 11.22
C PHE A 172 5.44 -5.02 10.15
N ALA A 173 6.74 -5.21 10.39
CA ALA A 173 7.61 -5.97 9.49
C ALA A 173 7.14 -7.44 9.38
N ALA A 174 6.79 -8.08 10.49
CA ALA A 174 6.22 -9.43 10.49
C ALA A 174 4.90 -9.48 9.70
N TYR A 175 4.06 -8.47 9.85
CA TYR A 175 2.84 -8.32 9.05
C TYR A 175 3.14 -8.16 7.55
N VAL A 176 4.10 -7.31 7.17
CA VAL A 176 4.55 -7.11 5.79
C VAL A 176 5.06 -8.41 5.18
N VAL A 177 5.86 -9.19 5.93
CA VAL A 177 6.28 -10.54 5.50
C VAL A 177 5.05 -11.42 5.28
N LYS A 178 4.16 -11.50 6.25
CA LYS A 178 2.97 -12.36 6.18
C LYS A 178 2.10 -12.08 4.95
N VAL A 179 1.88 -10.82 4.60
CA VAL A 179 1.02 -10.42 3.47
C VAL A 179 1.76 -10.28 2.13
N GLY A 180 3.09 -10.42 2.13
CA GLY A 180 3.90 -10.41 0.91
C GLY A 180 4.30 -9.03 0.39
N GLY A 181 4.16 -7.98 1.20
CA GLY A 181 4.49 -6.61 0.81
C GLY A 181 3.46 -5.98 -0.12
N ASP A 182 3.94 -5.18 -1.09
CA ASP A 182 3.10 -4.51 -2.06
C ASP A 182 3.71 -4.58 -3.46
N PHE A 183 2.86 -4.58 -4.48
CA PHE A 183 3.31 -4.60 -5.87
C PHE A 183 3.71 -3.21 -6.39
N MET A 184 3.37 -2.13 -5.68
CA MET A 184 3.78 -0.78 -6.09
C MET A 184 5.13 -0.42 -5.48
N GLY A 185 6.05 0.07 -6.31
CA GLY A 185 7.42 0.40 -5.94
C GLY A 185 7.57 1.55 -4.94
N LEU A 186 8.81 1.86 -4.57
CA LEU A 186 9.12 2.85 -3.52
C LEU A 186 8.42 2.55 -2.18
N TYR A 187 8.24 1.27 -1.89
CA TYR A 187 7.90 0.70 -0.60
C TYR A 187 6.75 1.36 0.19
N ARG A 188 5.72 1.88 -0.50
CA ARG A 188 4.63 2.66 0.13
C ARG A 188 3.94 1.99 1.31
N PHE A 189 3.96 0.67 1.35
CA PHE A 189 3.35 -0.12 2.41
C PHE A 189 4.02 0.08 3.78
N ILE A 190 5.32 0.41 3.81
CA ILE A 190 6.11 0.65 5.05
C ILE A 190 6.05 2.10 5.52
N LEU A 191 5.67 3.05 4.64
CA LEU A 191 5.63 4.49 4.94
C LEU A 191 4.96 4.84 6.28
N PRO A 192 3.87 4.19 6.71
CA PRO A 192 3.21 4.55 7.96
C PRO A 192 4.08 4.44 9.21
N VAL A 193 5.11 3.58 9.21
CA VAL A 193 6.01 3.41 10.38
C VAL A 193 7.32 4.19 10.24
N ILE A 194 7.61 4.77 9.07
CA ILE A 194 8.83 5.54 8.81
C ILE A 194 9.01 6.74 9.76
N PRO A 195 7.99 7.59 10.00
CA PRO A 195 8.17 8.76 10.86
C PRO A 195 8.59 8.40 12.28
N LEU A 196 8.01 7.35 12.88
CA LEU A 196 8.42 6.86 14.21
C LEU A 196 9.89 6.43 14.24
N GLY A 197 10.33 5.73 13.20
CA GLY A 197 11.74 5.34 13.03
C GLY A 197 12.65 6.55 12.89
N ALA A 198 12.24 7.55 12.11
CA ALA A 198 13.00 8.78 11.91
C ALA A 198 13.22 9.57 13.21
N VAL A 199 12.18 9.70 14.05
CA VAL A 199 12.33 10.34 15.37
C VAL A 199 13.29 9.56 16.26
N VAL A 200 13.19 8.22 16.30
CA VAL A 200 14.12 7.39 17.09
C VAL A 200 15.56 7.54 16.61
N VAL A 201 15.80 7.55 15.30
CA VAL A 201 17.13 7.77 14.72
C VAL A 201 17.66 9.16 15.09
N GLN A 202 16.82 10.19 15.02
CA GLN A 202 17.20 11.56 15.41
C GLN A 202 17.59 11.63 16.90
N GLU A 203 16.80 11.01 17.79
CA GLU A 203 17.09 10.98 19.22
C GLU A 203 18.38 10.20 19.53
N ALA A 204 18.58 9.08 18.82
CA ALA A 204 19.78 8.27 18.90
C ALA A 204 21.03 9.04 18.46
N LEU A 205 20.97 9.72 17.32
CA LEU A 205 22.06 10.58 16.84
C LEU A 205 22.40 11.69 17.84
N ARG A 206 21.39 12.32 18.45
CA ARG A 206 21.63 13.32 19.50
C ARG A 206 22.36 12.72 20.71
N HIS A 207 21.97 11.52 21.15
CA HIS A 207 22.64 10.83 22.26
C HIS A 207 24.06 10.39 21.91
N LEU A 208 24.32 9.86 20.70
CA LEU A 208 25.69 9.57 20.25
C LEU A 208 26.53 10.84 20.21
N ALA A 209 26.00 11.92 19.63
CA ALA A 209 26.72 13.18 19.53
C ALA A 209 27.09 13.73 20.91
N GLN A 210 26.18 13.67 21.88
CA GLN A 210 26.47 14.07 23.27
C GLN A 210 27.56 13.20 23.91
N ARG A 211 27.56 11.89 23.69
CA ARG A 211 28.58 10.96 24.22
C ARG A 211 29.95 11.15 23.57
N LEU A 212 29.99 11.39 22.26
CA LEU A 212 31.23 11.50 21.48
C LEU A 212 31.83 12.90 21.51
N ARG A 213 31.02 13.94 21.79
CA ARG A 213 31.46 15.35 21.76
C ARG A 213 32.73 15.61 22.59
N PRO A 214 32.91 15.07 23.80
CA PRO A 214 34.15 15.26 24.57
C PRO A 214 35.40 14.62 23.92
N MET A 215 35.22 13.60 23.07
CA MET A 215 36.32 12.85 22.46
C MET A 215 36.76 13.43 21.10
N VAL A 216 35.81 13.87 20.27
CA VAL A 216 36.10 14.26 18.87
C VAL A 216 35.80 15.73 18.55
N GLY A 217 35.16 16.46 19.46
CA GLY A 217 34.78 17.87 19.26
C GLY A 217 33.53 18.07 18.38
N ALA A 218 32.90 19.23 18.54
CA ALA A 218 31.64 19.56 17.84
C ALA A 218 31.77 19.70 16.30
N PRO A 219 32.85 20.31 15.74
CA PRO A 219 32.99 20.46 14.29
C PRO A 219 33.04 19.11 13.55
N VAL A 220 33.75 18.13 14.13
CA VAL A 220 33.87 16.77 13.55
C VAL A 220 32.51 16.06 13.55
N LEU A 221 31.74 16.17 14.64
CA LEU A 221 30.39 15.61 14.70
C LEU A 221 29.44 16.29 13.70
N ALA A 222 29.53 17.61 13.55
CA ALA A 222 28.74 18.35 12.58
C ALA A 222 29.06 17.89 11.15
N LEU A 223 30.35 17.75 10.83
CA LEU A 223 30.79 17.22 9.53
C LEU A 223 30.30 15.79 9.29
N GLY A 224 30.42 14.91 10.28
CA GLY A 224 29.90 13.53 10.21
C GLY A 224 28.39 13.48 10.00
N GLY A 225 27.63 14.34 10.70
CA GLY A 225 26.18 14.49 10.51
C GLY A 225 25.82 14.99 9.11
N LEU A 226 26.56 15.98 8.59
CA LEU A 226 26.38 16.48 7.23
C LEU A 226 26.70 15.42 6.18
N MET A 227 27.78 14.65 6.36
CA MET A 227 28.14 13.54 5.46
C MET A 227 27.06 12.44 5.47
N LEU A 228 26.53 12.09 6.64
CA LEU A 228 25.42 11.13 6.76
C LEU A 228 24.16 11.63 6.02
N ALA A 229 23.79 12.90 6.24
CA ALA A 229 22.64 13.52 5.58
C ALA A 229 22.83 13.62 4.06
N ALA A 230 24.02 14.02 3.59
CA ALA A 230 24.36 14.10 2.18
C ALA A 230 24.36 12.71 1.52
N GLY A 231 24.93 11.70 2.18
CA GLY A 231 24.94 10.31 1.71
C GLY A 231 23.52 9.75 1.59
N PHE A 232 22.67 9.96 2.60
CA PHE A 232 21.26 9.57 2.55
C PHE A 232 20.50 10.31 1.45
N GLY A 233 20.75 11.62 1.28
CA GLY A 233 20.15 12.44 0.23
C GLY A 233 20.52 11.96 -1.17
N ALA A 234 21.82 11.69 -1.41
CA ALA A 234 22.32 11.17 -2.68
C ALA A 234 21.78 9.76 -2.98
N GLY A 235 21.77 8.87 -1.97
CA GLY A 235 21.18 7.54 -2.10
C GLY A 235 19.68 7.59 -2.42
N SER A 236 18.93 8.40 -1.67
CA SER A 236 17.50 8.64 -1.93
C SER A 236 17.25 9.22 -3.32
N ALA A 237 18.09 10.16 -3.78
CA ALA A 237 17.98 10.72 -5.12
C ALA A 237 18.22 9.67 -6.21
N LYS A 238 19.24 8.81 -6.03
CA LYS A 238 19.52 7.69 -6.94
C LYS A 238 18.35 6.72 -7.01
N VAL A 239 17.81 6.28 -5.87
CA VAL A 239 16.63 5.40 -5.82
C VAL A 239 15.43 6.03 -6.53
N SER A 240 15.18 7.32 -6.26
CA SER A 240 14.09 8.06 -6.91
C SER A 240 14.25 8.13 -8.43
N HIS A 241 15.47 8.42 -8.89
CA HIS A 241 15.80 8.49 -10.31
C HIS A 241 15.58 7.14 -10.98
N THR A 242 16.09 6.05 -10.40
CA THR A 242 15.86 4.69 -10.91
C THR A 242 14.37 4.34 -10.93
N ALA A 243 13.63 4.65 -9.87
CA ALA A 243 12.21 4.37 -9.76
C ALA A 243 11.36 5.09 -10.82
N ILE A 244 11.81 6.23 -11.34
CA ILE A 244 11.10 6.99 -12.39
C ILE A 244 11.58 6.61 -13.79
N THR A 245 12.88 6.34 -13.97
CA THR A 245 13.48 6.11 -15.29
C THR A 245 13.48 4.64 -15.73
N PHE A 246 13.58 3.70 -14.80
CA PHE A 246 13.43 2.28 -15.10
C PHE A 246 11.95 1.94 -15.30
N ILE A 247 11.60 1.52 -16.51
CA ILE A 247 10.23 1.15 -16.89
C ILE A 247 10.12 -0.38 -16.85
N GLY A 248 9.75 -0.91 -15.69
CA GLY A 248 9.53 -2.33 -15.52
C GLY A 248 9.08 -2.69 -14.11
N ALA A 249 9.16 -3.98 -13.81
CA ALA A 249 8.90 -4.53 -12.50
C ALA A 249 10.14 -5.24 -11.98
N ASP A 250 10.43 -5.10 -10.69
CA ASP A 250 11.46 -5.85 -9.99
C ASP A 250 10.79 -6.96 -9.16
N ASN A 251 10.83 -8.19 -9.68
CA ASN A 251 10.22 -9.37 -9.04
C ASN A 251 8.76 -9.15 -8.59
N GLY A 252 7.96 -8.50 -9.44
CA GLY A 252 6.55 -8.21 -9.19
C GLY A 252 6.28 -6.86 -8.52
N ILE A 253 7.32 -6.09 -8.18
CA ILE A 253 7.23 -4.70 -7.69
C ILE A 253 7.38 -3.74 -8.88
N ASP A 254 6.27 -3.15 -9.30
CA ASP A 254 6.18 -2.20 -10.41
C ASP A 254 6.79 -0.85 -10.02
N THR A 255 7.71 -0.33 -10.84
CA THR A 255 8.27 0.99 -10.58
C THR A 255 7.22 2.10 -10.79
N PRO A 256 7.32 3.23 -10.08
CA PRO A 256 6.52 4.42 -10.37
C PRO A 256 6.58 4.85 -11.85
N GLY A 257 7.74 4.74 -12.49
CA GLY A 257 7.90 4.97 -13.93
C GLY A 257 7.04 4.03 -14.76
N TYR A 258 7.05 2.73 -14.45
CA TYR A 258 6.18 1.75 -15.11
C TYR A 258 4.70 2.03 -14.87
N LEU A 259 4.28 2.31 -13.63
CA LEU A 259 2.88 2.62 -13.29
C LEU A 259 2.40 3.88 -14.02
N LYS A 260 3.25 4.92 -14.09
CA LYS A 260 2.96 6.14 -14.86
C LYS A 260 2.81 5.83 -16.34
N LYS A 261 3.76 5.12 -16.94
CA LYS A 261 3.67 4.72 -18.36
C LYS A 261 2.42 3.88 -18.61
N TYR A 262 2.13 2.92 -17.73
CA TYR A 262 0.96 2.06 -17.83
C TYR A 262 -0.33 2.89 -17.89
N ALA A 263 -0.43 3.94 -17.07
CA ALA A 263 -1.54 4.88 -17.12
C ALA A 263 -1.54 5.69 -18.42
N GLU A 264 -0.43 6.34 -18.76
CA GLU A 264 -0.30 7.19 -19.96
C GLU A 264 -0.63 6.45 -21.26
N ASP A 265 -0.24 5.18 -21.39
CA ASP A 265 -0.55 4.36 -22.56
C ASP A 265 -2.06 4.01 -22.65
N ARG A 266 -2.79 4.02 -21.52
CA ARG A 266 -4.21 3.60 -21.43
C ARG A 266 -5.21 4.75 -21.39
N ILE A 267 -4.78 5.96 -21.03
CA ILE A 267 -5.62 7.17 -21.12
C ILE A 267 -6.25 7.31 -22.52
N PRO A 268 -5.46 7.33 -23.63
CA PRO A 268 -6.04 7.50 -24.96
C PRO A 268 -6.90 6.30 -25.39
N VAL A 269 -6.59 5.09 -24.90
CA VAL A 269 -7.42 3.90 -25.13
C VAL A 269 -8.80 4.08 -24.49
N GLY A 270 -8.85 4.46 -23.20
CA GLY A 270 -10.09 4.70 -22.49
C GLY A 270 -10.91 5.81 -23.14
N GLN A 271 -10.27 6.92 -23.51
CA GLN A 271 -10.93 8.03 -24.22
C GLN A 271 -11.52 7.57 -25.57
N TRP A 272 -10.77 6.81 -26.37
CA TRP A 272 -11.24 6.30 -27.65
C TRP A 272 -12.39 5.31 -27.52
N LEU A 273 -12.35 4.42 -26.51
CA LEU A 273 -13.46 3.53 -26.20
C LEU A 273 -14.71 4.33 -25.81
N GLY A 274 -14.55 5.38 -25.00
CA GLY A 274 -15.65 6.25 -24.58
C GLY A 274 -16.37 6.96 -25.73
N LEU A 275 -15.66 7.30 -26.82
CA LEU A 275 -16.28 7.89 -28.02
C LEU A 275 -17.26 6.94 -28.74
N HIS A 276 -17.14 5.64 -28.52
CA HIS A 276 -17.94 4.61 -29.19
C HIS A 276 -18.82 3.81 -28.23
N ALA A 277 -18.74 4.14 -26.93
CA ALA A 277 -19.49 3.48 -25.87
C ALA A 277 -20.99 3.70 -26.05
N ARG A 278 -21.76 2.65 -25.78
CA ARG A 278 -23.22 2.68 -25.69
C ARG A 278 -23.66 2.24 -24.28
N PRO A 279 -24.86 2.62 -23.82
CA PRO A 279 -25.31 2.37 -22.45
C PRO A 279 -25.33 0.89 -22.02
N ASP A 280 -25.49 -0.03 -22.96
CA ASP A 280 -25.52 -1.48 -22.74
C ASP A 280 -24.14 -2.14 -22.79
N ASP A 281 -23.07 -1.37 -23.06
CA ASP A 281 -21.73 -1.94 -23.16
C ASP A 281 -21.19 -2.32 -21.78
N LEU A 282 -20.56 -3.49 -21.73
CA LEU A 282 -19.93 -4.05 -20.55
C LEU A 282 -18.54 -4.55 -20.94
N MET A 283 -17.54 -4.33 -20.08
CA MET A 283 -16.19 -4.83 -20.34
C MET A 283 -15.56 -5.59 -19.19
N THR A 284 -14.60 -6.45 -19.55
CA THR A 284 -13.72 -7.12 -18.58
C THR A 284 -12.33 -6.52 -18.62
N VAL A 285 -11.76 -6.20 -17.45
CA VAL A 285 -10.48 -5.47 -17.36
C VAL A 285 -9.45 -6.21 -16.51
N GLY A 286 -8.17 -5.97 -16.82
CA GLY A 286 -7.08 -6.29 -15.89
C GLY A 286 -6.96 -5.18 -14.84
N GLY A 287 -6.65 -3.96 -15.28
CA GLY A 287 -6.62 -2.79 -14.40
C GLY A 287 -7.97 -2.07 -14.36
N ALA A 288 -8.63 -2.07 -13.19
CA ALA A 288 -9.93 -1.43 -12.97
C ALA A 288 -9.91 0.12 -12.90
N GLY A 289 -8.77 0.76 -13.21
CA GLY A 289 -8.59 2.21 -13.10
C GLY A 289 -8.81 2.96 -14.40
N VAL A 290 -7.72 3.18 -15.15
CA VAL A 290 -7.65 4.17 -16.24
C VAL A 290 -8.66 3.93 -17.36
N ILE A 291 -8.77 2.70 -17.89
CA ILE A 291 -9.66 2.43 -19.03
C ILE A 291 -11.13 2.66 -18.65
N PRO A 292 -11.67 2.04 -17.56
CA PRO A 292 -13.03 2.34 -17.11
C PRO A 292 -13.26 3.82 -16.82
N TYR A 293 -12.32 4.49 -16.14
CA TYR A 293 -12.46 5.91 -15.77
C TYR A 293 -12.64 6.82 -16.99
N TYR A 294 -11.82 6.67 -18.04
CA TYR A 294 -11.90 7.53 -19.22
C TYR A 294 -12.95 7.11 -20.25
N SER A 295 -13.35 5.83 -20.27
CA SER A 295 -14.37 5.35 -21.21
C SER A 295 -15.79 5.46 -20.68
N ASN A 296 -15.97 5.52 -19.36
CA ASN A 296 -17.26 5.44 -18.68
C ASN A 296 -18.07 4.18 -19.04
N ILE A 297 -17.39 3.12 -19.53
CA ILE A 297 -18.01 1.81 -19.79
C ILE A 297 -17.97 1.01 -18.47
N PRO A 298 -19.11 0.49 -17.98
CA PRO A 298 -19.13 -0.42 -16.84
C PRO A 298 -18.16 -1.60 -17.01
N ALA A 299 -17.43 -1.91 -15.94
CA ALA A 299 -16.39 -2.93 -15.99
C ALA A 299 -16.32 -3.76 -14.71
N TYR A 300 -15.87 -5.01 -14.86
CA TYR A 300 -15.48 -5.89 -13.76
C TYR A 300 -14.12 -6.49 -14.06
N ASP A 301 -13.31 -6.68 -13.03
CA ASP A 301 -11.92 -7.05 -13.16
C ASP A 301 -11.67 -8.53 -12.95
N VAL A 302 -10.62 -9.06 -13.59
CA VAL A 302 -10.21 -10.46 -13.40
C VAL A 302 -9.54 -10.73 -12.06
N PHE A 303 -9.13 -9.71 -11.30
CA PHE A 303 -8.42 -9.88 -10.02
C PHE A 303 -9.35 -9.82 -8.80
N GLY A 304 -10.66 -9.62 -9.00
CA GLY A 304 -11.64 -9.54 -7.90
C GLY A 304 -11.54 -8.26 -7.06
N LEU A 305 -10.89 -7.21 -7.54
CA LEU A 305 -10.80 -5.94 -6.81
C LEU A 305 -12.16 -5.24 -6.71
N VAL A 306 -12.99 -5.36 -7.75
CA VAL A 306 -14.36 -4.83 -7.83
C VAL A 306 -15.42 -5.93 -8.04
N ASP A 307 -15.01 -7.20 -8.12
CA ASP A 307 -15.93 -8.33 -8.27
C ASP A 307 -15.92 -9.24 -7.03
N GLU A 308 -17.04 -9.31 -6.33
CA GLU A 308 -17.22 -10.07 -5.09
C GLU A 308 -16.97 -11.56 -5.29
N HIS A 309 -17.56 -12.18 -6.31
CA HIS A 309 -17.44 -13.62 -6.51
C HIS A 309 -15.97 -14.04 -6.68
N ILE A 310 -15.20 -13.30 -7.49
CA ILE A 310 -13.77 -13.59 -7.70
C ILE A 310 -12.97 -13.37 -6.41
N ALA A 311 -13.27 -12.32 -5.64
CA ALA A 311 -12.58 -12.04 -4.38
C ALA A 311 -12.73 -13.18 -3.36
N HIS A 312 -13.90 -13.83 -3.35
CA HIS A 312 -14.31 -14.80 -2.34
C HIS A 312 -14.17 -16.26 -2.76
N ASP A 313 -14.05 -16.57 -4.06
CA ASP A 313 -13.88 -17.94 -4.54
C ASP A 313 -12.44 -18.45 -4.29
N PRO A 314 -12.24 -19.47 -3.43
CA PRO A 314 -10.91 -20.03 -3.14
C PRO A 314 -10.28 -20.76 -4.34
N HIS A 315 -11.06 -21.15 -5.35
CA HIS A 315 -10.58 -21.83 -6.55
C HIS A 315 -10.00 -20.86 -7.58
N MET A 316 -10.25 -19.56 -7.44
CA MET A 316 -9.74 -18.53 -8.34
C MET A 316 -8.37 -17.97 -7.92
N ASN A 317 -7.56 -18.75 -7.19
CA ASN A 317 -6.20 -18.36 -6.80
C ASN A 317 -5.19 -18.79 -7.88
N GLY A 318 -4.45 -17.83 -8.45
CA GLY A 318 -3.52 -18.09 -9.56
C GLY A 318 -2.12 -17.51 -9.38
N SER A 319 -1.85 -16.74 -8.33
CA SER A 319 -0.55 -16.08 -8.15
C SER A 319 -0.23 -15.79 -6.67
N ASN A 320 1.05 -15.60 -6.38
CA ASN A 320 1.51 -15.08 -5.08
C ASN A 320 1.76 -13.57 -5.10
N ARG A 321 1.66 -12.92 -6.26
CA ARG A 321 1.97 -11.49 -6.42
C ARG A 321 0.92 -10.64 -5.68
N PRO A 322 1.32 -9.75 -4.75
CA PRO A 322 0.38 -8.89 -4.03
C PRO A 322 -0.58 -8.12 -4.95
N GLY A 323 -1.88 -8.17 -4.63
CA GLY A 323 -2.94 -7.52 -5.40
C GLY A 323 -3.29 -8.22 -6.72
N HIS A 324 -2.63 -9.33 -7.06
CA HIS A 324 -2.84 -10.09 -8.30
C HIS A 324 -2.98 -11.59 -8.02
N GLN A 325 -3.28 -11.98 -6.78
CA GLN A 325 -3.35 -13.39 -6.39
C GLN A 325 -4.56 -14.13 -6.97
N LYS A 326 -5.62 -13.40 -7.26
CA LYS A 326 -6.85 -13.94 -7.85
C LYS A 326 -6.83 -13.87 -9.38
N TRP A 327 -7.56 -14.75 -10.02
CA TRP A 327 -7.85 -14.70 -11.46
C TRP A 327 -9.21 -15.32 -11.76
N GLY A 328 -10.14 -14.52 -12.28
CA GLY A 328 -11.47 -14.95 -12.71
C GLY A 328 -11.40 -15.98 -13.84
N SER A 329 -12.16 -17.07 -13.73
CA SER A 329 -12.21 -18.10 -14.77
C SER A 329 -12.85 -17.57 -16.06
N ASP A 330 -12.41 -18.04 -17.22
CA ASP A 330 -12.95 -17.60 -18.50
C ASP A 330 -14.47 -17.81 -18.60
N ALA A 331 -14.97 -18.93 -18.08
CA ALA A 331 -16.40 -19.22 -18.01
C ALA A 331 -17.17 -18.17 -17.20
N TYR A 332 -16.63 -17.78 -16.04
CA TYR A 332 -17.23 -16.73 -15.22
C TYR A 332 -17.17 -15.37 -15.92
N MET A 333 -16.01 -15.02 -16.50
CA MET A 333 -15.84 -13.76 -17.22
C MET A 333 -16.79 -13.65 -18.41
N LEU A 334 -17.12 -14.76 -19.08
CA LEU A 334 -18.04 -14.81 -20.21
C LEU A 334 -19.52 -14.93 -19.81
N SER A 335 -19.82 -15.36 -18.57
CA SER A 335 -21.19 -15.56 -18.10
C SER A 335 -22.06 -14.30 -18.18
N ARG A 336 -21.45 -13.11 -18.03
CA ARG A 336 -22.12 -11.80 -18.12
C ARG A 336 -22.15 -11.23 -19.55
N LYS A 337 -21.68 -12.01 -20.54
CA LYS A 337 -21.66 -11.65 -21.97
C LYS A 337 -21.11 -10.24 -22.23
N PRO A 338 -19.89 -9.89 -21.78
CA PRO A 338 -19.35 -8.55 -21.98
C PRO A 338 -19.30 -8.19 -23.47
N THR A 339 -19.54 -6.93 -23.82
CA THR A 339 -19.33 -6.43 -25.20
C THR A 339 -17.84 -6.49 -25.56
N LEU A 340 -16.98 -6.13 -24.60
CA LEU A 340 -15.55 -6.00 -24.77
C LEU A 340 -14.78 -6.86 -23.77
N ILE A 341 -13.72 -7.52 -24.24
CA ILE A 341 -12.76 -8.20 -23.39
C ILE A 341 -11.41 -7.50 -23.54
N THR A 342 -11.06 -6.71 -22.52
CA THR A 342 -9.89 -5.82 -22.51
C THR A 342 -8.84 -6.24 -21.45
N HIS A 343 -9.11 -7.29 -20.67
CA HIS A 343 -8.11 -7.94 -19.81
C HIS A 343 -7.15 -8.84 -20.60
N LYS A 344 -7.55 -9.30 -21.80
CA LYS A 344 -6.68 -9.89 -22.83
C LYS A 344 -6.49 -8.87 -23.94
N TYR A 345 -5.30 -8.30 -24.03
CA TYR A 345 -5.02 -7.24 -24.99
C TYR A 345 -3.56 -7.22 -25.42
N CYS A 346 -3.28 -6.53 -26.53
CA CYS A 346 -1.93 -6.18 -26.96
C CYS A 346 -1.85 -4.65 -27.15
N LEU A 347 -0.73 -4.07 -26.70
CA LEU A 347 -0.44 -2.64 -26.78
C LEU A 347 1.10 -2.48 -26.74
N PRO A 348 1.73 -1.61 -27.56
CA PRO A 348 1.14 -0.64 -28.49
C PRO A 348 0.90 -1.15 -29.93
N GLY A 349 1.05 -2.45 -30.15
CA GLY A 349 0.95 -3.08 -31.47
C GLY A 349 -0.13 -4.18 -31.51
N PRO A 350 -0.43 -4.68 -32.72
CA PRO A 350 -1.35 -5.79 -32.88
C PRO A 350 -0.83 -7.04 -32.16
N CYS A 351 -1.74 -7.93 -31.75
CA CYS A 351 -1.32 -9.25 -31.30
C CYS A 351 -0.71 -10.02 -32.50
N GLY A 352 0.59 -10.33 -32.43
CA GLY A 352 1.34 -10.93 -33.54
C GLY A 352 0.74 -12.26 -34.03
N GLU A 353 0.54 -13.20 -33.13
CA GLU A 353 -0.47 -14.24 -33.27
C GLU A 353 -1.62 -13.86 -32.34
N LYS A 354 -2.85 -13.78 -32.86
CA LYS A 354 -4.05 -13.70 -32.01
C LYS A 354 -3.88 -14.79 -30.95
N GLN A 355 -3.83 -14.39 -29.68
CA GLN A 355 -3.55 -15.34 -28.61
C GLN A 355 -4.45 -16.57 -28.79
N ALA A 356 -3.94 -17.77 -28.50
CA ALA A 356 -4.68 -19.03 -28.68
C ALA A 356 -6.09 -19.00 -28.04
N TRP A 357 -6.30 -18.06 -27.12
CA TRP A 357 -7.58 -17.75 -26.52
C TRP A 357 -8.42 -16.79 -27.37
N GLN A 358 -9.45 -17.33 -28.02
CA GLN A 358 -10.56 -16.59 -28.62
C GLN A 358 -11.86 -17.35 -28.32
N PRO A 359 -12.71 -16.86 -27.39
CA PRO A 359 -13.94 -17.55 -27.07
C PRO A 359 -14.96 -17.46 -28.22
N ALA A 360 -15.82 -18.49 -28.33
CA ALA A 360 -16.91 -18.49 -29.29
C ALA A 360 -17.80 -17.24 -29.10
N GLY A 361 -18.20 -16.61 -30.21
CA GLY A 361 -18.97 -15.38 -30.17
C GLY A 361 -18.14 -14.09 -30.02
N TYR A 362 -16.81 -14.18 -30.03
CA TYR A 362 -15.92 -13.01 -29.97
C TYR A 362 -14.91 -13.02 -31.12
N GLU A 363 -14.50 -11.84 -31.54
CA GLU A 363 -13.46 -11.62 -32.53
C GLU A 363 -12.39 -10.65 -32.03
N TRP A 364 -11.13 -10.91 -32.38
CA TRP A 364 -10.06 -9.94 -32.18
C TRP A 364 -10.22 -8.78 -33.16
N VAL A 365 -10.20 -7.57 -32.62
CA VAL A 365 -10.21 -6.31 -33.37
C VAL A 365 -8.99 -5.47 -33.02
N ASP A 366 -8.50 -4.72 -34.00
CA ASP A 366 -7.32 -3.86 -33.87
C ASP A 366 -7.74 -2.39 -33.98
N ALA A 367 -7.92 -1.73 -32.84
CA ALA A 367 -8.29 -0.32 -32.81
C ALA A 367 -7.05 0.57 -32.99
N LYS A 368 -7.08 1.43 -34.01
CA LYS A 368 -6.09 2.51 -34.17
C LYS A 368 -6.48 3.65 -33.26
N ILE A 369 -5.73 3.81 -32.16
CA ILE A 369 -5.96 4.86 -31.18
C ILE A 369 -5.29 6.14 -31.69
N PRO A 370 -6.07 7.22 -31.95
CA PRO A 370 -5.52 8.47 -32.45
C PRO A 370 -4.70 9.17 -31.35
N GLY A 371 -3.65 9.88 -31.76
CA GLY A 371 -2.80 10.63 -30.85
C GLY A 371 -1.50 11.08 -31.52
N ARG A 372 -0.65 11.80 -30.78
CA ARG A 372 0.65 12.28 -31.29
C ARG A 372 1.57 11.14 -31.76
N LYS A 373 1.42 9.96 -31.15
CA LYS A 373 2.00 8.69 -31.59
C LYS A 373 0.85 7.67 -31.64
N PRO A 374 0.24 7.43 -32.81
CA PRO A 374 -0.83 6.44 -32.93
C PRO A 374 -0.35 5.07 -32.48
N VAL A 375 -1.20 4.37 -31.74
CA VAL A 375 -0.94 3.01 -31.26
C VAL A 375 -2.07 2.10 -31.69
N THR A 376 -1.77 0.82 -31.82
CA THR A 376 -2.79 -0.22 -31.99
C THR A 376 -3.12 -0.82 -30.64
N TYR A 377 -4.39 -0.82 -30.30
CA TYR A 377 -4.92 -1.54 -29.15
C TYR A 377 -5.75 -2.72 -29.64
N SER A 378 -5.23 -3.93 -29.45
CA SER A 378 -5.93 -5.16 -29.81
C SER A 378 -6.71 -5.67 -28.61
N PHE A 379 -7.98 -6.00 -28.81
CA PHE A 379 -8.87 -6.58 -27.80
C PHE A 379 -9.92 -7.46 -28.48
N LEU A 380 -10.73 -8.13 -27.66
CA LEU A 380 -11.80 -9.01 -28.14
C LEU A 380 -13.14 -8.28 -28.07
N LYS A 381 -13.90 -8.31 -29.17
CA LYS A 381 -15.23 -7.71 -29.32
C LYS A 381 -16.26 -8.81 -29.59
N ARG A 382 -17.44 -8.73 -28.97
CA ARG A 382 -18.55 -9.67 -29.24
C ARG A 382 -19.03 -9.54 -30.69
N ILE A 383 -19.18 -10.66 -31.42
CA ILE A 383 -19.42 -10.65 -32.88
C ILE A 383 -20.78 -10.08 -33.27
N ASP A 384 -21.80 -10.30 -32.45
CA ASP A 384 -23.18 -9.86 -32.68
C ASP A 384 -23.38 -8.35 -32.44
N ARG A 385 -22.32 -7.65 -32.01
CA ARG A 385 -22.38 -6.26 -31.56
C ARG A 385 -21.35 -5.40 -32.28
N ALA A 386 -21.83 -4.41 -33.03
CA ALA A 386 -20.94 -3.41 -33.61
C ALA A 386 -20.30 -2.55 -32.51
N PHE A 387 -19.03 -2.16 -32.66
CA PHE A 387 -18.34 -1.25 -31.75
C PHE A 387 -17.37 -0.37 -32.53
N GLY A 388 -17.58 0.94 -32.48
CA GLY A 388 -16.87 1.91 -33.30
C GLY A 388 -16.85 1.54 -34.80
N PRO A 389 -15.68 1.45 -35.44
CA PRO A 389 -15.58 1.10 -36.86
C PRO A 389 -15.77 -0.40 -37.15
N PHE A 390 -15.98 -1.24 -36.12
CA PHE A 390 -16.07 -2.69 -36.28
C PHE A 390 -17.53 -3.14 -36.35
N PRO A 391 -18.04 -3.59 -37.52
CA PRO A 391 -19.44 -4.00 -37.69
C PRO A 391 -19.76 -5.29 -36.94
N ALA A 392 -21.04 -5.55 -36.68
CA ALA A 392 -21.48 -6.87 -36.26
C ALA A 392 -21.31 -7.88 -37.42
N ARG A 393 -21.11 -9.17 -37.10
CA ARG A 393 -20.99 -10.26 -38.07
C ARG A 393 -22.13 -11.24 -37.98
#